data_AF-A0A812WKD9-F1
#
_entry.id   AF-A0A812WKD9-F1
#
_cell.length_a   1.000
_cell.length_b   1.000
_cell.length_c   1.000
_cell.angle_alpha   90.00
_cell.angle_beta   90.00
_cell.angle_gamma   90.00
#
_symmetry.space_group_name_H-M   'P 1'
#
loop_
_entity.id
_entity.type
_entity.pdbx_description
1 polymer ?
#
loop_
_entity_poly.entity_id
_entity_poly.type
_entity_poly.pdbx_seq_one_letter_code
_entity_poly.pdbx_strand_id
1 'polypeptide(L)'
;MAPKKRPAAAKASSAKKSKTEEAEPEIHFAVPPAEKGPMATLPESLPKPVTLPLKSTALICIDFQKDFMSEGGFGHALGNDVTKLSEECLPGAQVLLAAAREKKLL
;
A
#
# COMPACT_ATOMS: atom_id res chain seq x y z
N MET A 1 3.56 -60.00 50.77
CA MET A 1 2.76 -59.66 49.57
C MET A 1 1.84 -58.49 49.90
N ALA A 2 1.46 -57.74 48.86
CA ALA A 2 0.74 -56.45 48.83
C ALA A 2 1.62 -55.18 49.01
N PRO A 3 2.03 -54.53 47.89
CA PRO A 3 2.81 -53.29 47.88
C PRO A 3 1.92 -52.05 48.09
N LYS A 4 2.35 -51.13 48.96
CA LYS A 4 1.73 -49.80 49.09
C LYS A 4 2.26 -48.88 47.97
N LYS A 5 1.32 -48.41 47.14
CA LYS A 5 1.49 -47.54 45.98
C LYS A 5 2.31 -46.29 46.31
N ARG A 6 3.38 -46.03 45.54
CA ARG A 6 4.04 -44.72 45.47
C ARG A 6 3.29 -43.81 44.48
N PRO A 7 3.22 -42.50 44.74
CA PRO A 7 2.28 -41.59 44.09
C PRO A 7 2.60 -41.32 42.62
N ALA A 8 1.54 -41.07 41.85
CA ALA A 8 1.57 -40.75 40.43
C ALA A 8 2.37 -39.46 40.16
N ALA A 9 3.18 -39.49 39.11
CA ALA A 9 3.84 -38.33 38.56
C ALA A 9 2.80 -37.28 38.15
N ALA A 10 2.90 -36.08 38.72
CA ALA A 10 2.15 -34.91 38.29
C ALA A 10 2.53 -34.63 36.82
N LYS A 11 1.57 -34.78 35.91
CA LYS A 11 1.70 -34.27 34.55
C LYS A 11 1.79 -32.75 34.64
N ALA A 12 2.95 -32.20 34.32
CA ALA A 12 3.11 -30.78 34.06
C ALA A 12 2.14 -30.39 32.94
N SER A 13 1.12 -29.60 33.31
CA SER A 13 0.26 -28.92 32.35
C SER A 13 1.14 -27.94 31.59
N SER A 14 1.49 -28.30 30.35
CA SER A 14 2.08 -27.36 29.41
C SER A 14 1.00 -26.34 29.08
N ALA A 15 1.04 -25.21 29.79
CA ALA A 15 0.24 -24.05 29.48
C ALA A 15 0.52 -23.66 28.02
N LYS A 16 -0.45 -23.96 27.15
CA LYS A 16 -0.49 -23.49 25.78
C LYS A 16 -0.60 -21.98 25.84
N LYS A 17 0.56 -21.30 25.80
CA LYS A 17 0.65 -19.85 25.68
C LYS A 17 0.05 -19.51 24.32
N SER A 18 -1.22 -19.10 24.30
CA SER A 18 -1.86 -18.51 23.14
C SER A 18 -0.98 -17.33 22.73
N LYS A 19 -0.34 -17.43 21.57
CA LYS A 19 0.21 -16.26 20.89
C LYS A 19 -0.95 -15.29 20.76
N THR A 20 -0.90 -14.20 21.49
CA THR A 20 -1.67 -13.01 21.19
C THR A 20 -1.30 -12.64 19.76
N GLU A 21 -2.26 -12.84 18.87
CA GLU A 21 -2.24 -12.29 17.53
C GLU A 21 -2.29 -10.78 17.73
N GLU A 22 -1.14 -10.11 17.58
CA GLU A 22 -1.09 -8.65 17.55
C GLU A 22 -1.95 -8.23 16.37
N ALA A 23 -3.15 -7.74 16.67
CA ALA A 23 -4.06 -7.21 15.67
C ALA A 23 -3.32 -6.12 14.89
N GLU A 24 -3.29 -6.25 13.57
CA GLU A 24 -2.77 -5.18 12.72
C GLU A 24 -3.53 -3.88 13.05
N PRO A 25 -2.82 -2.74 13.16
CA PRO A 25 -3.46 -1.49 13.54
C PRO A 25 -4.57 -1.17 12.54
N GLU A 26 -5.79 -0.96 13.04
CA GLU A 26 -6.92 -0.54 12.21
C GLU A 26 -6.57 0.78 11.51
N ILE A 27 -6.37 0.71 10.20
CA ILE A 27 -6.16 1.90 9.38
C ILE A 27 -7.53 2.56 9.21
N HIS A 28 -7.79 3.62 9.99
CA HIS A 28 -8.98 4.43 9.82
C HIS A 28 -8.81 5.38 8.63
N PHE A 29 -9.42 5.02 7.50
CA PHE A 29 -9.56 5.94 6.37
C PHE A 29 -10.58 7.04 6.71
N ALA A 30 -10.29 8.28 6.30
CA ALA A 30 -11.22 9.41 6.45
C ALA A 30 -12.55 9.18 5.71
N VAL A 31 -12.55 8.32 4.69
CA VAL A 31 -13.73 7.86 3.97
C VAL A 31 -13.62 6.33 3.82
N PRO A 32 -14.62 5.55 4.28
CA PRO A 32 -14.60 4.11 4.09
C PRO A 32 -14.62 3.76 2.59
N PRO A 33 -13.96 2.66 2.16
CA PRO A 33 -14.00 2.22 0.77
C PRO A 33 -15.44 2.10 0.28
N ALA A 34 -15.69 2.58 -0.94
CA ALA A 34 -17.04 2.60 -1.49
C ALA A 34 -17.52 1.17 -1.71
N GLU A 35 -18.58 0.76 -1.01
CA GLU A 35 -19.16 -0.58 -1.13
C GLU A 35 -19.73 -0.89 -2.54
N LYS A 36 -20.04 0.17 -3.32
CA LYS A 36 -20.70 0.06 -4.64
C LYS A 36 -20.19 1.11 -5.62
N GLY A 37 -19.73 0.70 -6.80
CA GLY A 37 -19.33 1.63 -7.87
C GLY A 37 -18.63 0.95 -9.04
N PRO A 38 -18.20 1.73 -10.04
CA PRO A 38 -17.38 1.20 -11.12
C PRO A 38 -16.04 0.70 -10.58
N MET A 39 -15.66 -0.50 -11.01
CA MET A 39 -14.38 -1.13 -10.70
C MET A 39 -13.45 -0.98 -11.91
N ALA A 40 -12.18 -0.68 -11.67
CA ALA A 40 -11.14 -0.73 -12.70
C ALA A 40 -10.20 -1.90 -12.41
N THR A 41 -9.99 -2.76 -13.41
CA THR A 41 -9.03 -3.87 -13.31
C THR A 41 -7.80 -3.54 -14.15
N LEU A 42 -6.62 -3.66 -13.53
CA LEU A 42 -5.33 -3.59 -14.17
C LEU A 42 -4.81 -5.04 -14.29
N PRO A 43 -5.06 -5.75 -15.41
CA PRO A 43 -4.71 -7.17 -15.53
C PRO A 43 -3.20 -7.40 -15.54
N GLU A 44 -2.44 -6.50 -16.15
CA GLU A 44 -0.98 -6.62 -16.31
C GLU A 44 -0.19 -6.01 -15.15
N SER A 45 -0.84 -5.65 -14.03
CA SER A 45 -0.12 -5.14 -12.87
C SER A 45 0.71 -6.23 -12.22
N LEU A 46 1.87 -5.85 -11.68
CA LEU A 46 2.75 -6.74 -10.93
C LEU A 46 2.68 -6.44 -9.43
N PRO A 47 2.86 -7.46 -8.56
CA PRO A 47 3.13 -8.88 -8.87
C PRO A 47 1.89 -9.68 -9.28
N LYS A 48 0.70 -9.09 -9.22
CA LYS A 48 -0.58 -9.71 -9.59
C LYS A 48 -1.57 -8.65 -10.09
N PRO A 49 -2.63 -9.05 -10.80
CA PRO A 49 -3.71 -8.15 -11.18
C PRO A 49 -4.29 -7.38 -9.97
N VAL A 50 -4.60 -6.11 -10.18
CA VAL A 50 -5.19 -5.22 -9.18
C VAL A 50 -6.56 -4.74 -9.66
N THR A 51 -7.56 -4.81 -8.79
CA THR A 51 -8.88 -4.25 -9.03
C THR A 51 -9.15 -3.14 -8.00
N LEU A 52 -9.49 -1.94 -8.48
CA LEU A 52 -9.69 -0.75 -7.65
C LEU A 52 -11.16 -0.28 -7.71
N PRO A 53 -11.80 0.02 -6.57
CA PRO A 53 -13.10 0.69 -6.55
C PRO A 53 -12.90 2.18 -6.83
N LEU A 54 -13.30 2.64 -8.02
CA LEU A 54 -12.99 4.00 -8.47
C LEU A 54 -13.59 5.07 -7.56
N LYS A 55 -14.76 4.84 -6.95
CA LYS A 55 -15.40 5.83 -6.04
C LYS A 55 -14.63 6.12 -4.75
N SER A 56 -13.72 5.25 -4.34
CA SER A 56 -12.88 5.45 -3.15
C SER A 56 -11.40 5.34 -3.50
N THR A 57 -11.06 5.66 -4.75
CA THR A 57 -9.68 5.71 -5.25
C THR A 57 -9.35 7.16 -5.57
N ALA A 58 -8.18 7.62 -5.13
CA ALA A 58 -7.63 8.92 -5.48
C ALA A 58 -6.32 8.76 -6.27
N LEU A 59 -6.04 9.71 -7.17
CA LEU A 59 -4.73 9.84 -7.80
C LEU A 59 -3.85 10.77 -6.98
N ILE A 60 -2.65 10.30 -6.61
CA ILE A 60 -1.63 11.11 -5.94
C ILE A 60 -0.50 11.37 -6.93
N CYS A 61 -0.28 12.64 -7.28
CA CYS A 61 0.89 13.08 -8.05
C CYS A 61 1.97 13.53 -7.06
N ILE A 62 3.07 12.78 -6.98
CA ILE A 62 4.14 13.03 -6.01
C ILE A 62 5.20 13.94 -6.66
N ASP A 63 5.44 15.08 -6.03
CA ASP A 63 6.59 15.97 -6.24
C ASP A 63 6.93 16.34 -7.69
N PHE A 64 5.90 16.55 -8.54
CA PHE A 64 6.03 17.15 -9.88
C PHE A 64 6.33 18.66 -9.82
N GLN A 65 7.34 19.05 -9.04
CA GLN A 65 7.77 20.43 -8.83
C GLN A 65 8.90 20.79 -9.80
N LYS A 66 8.93 22.05 -10.26
CA LYS A 66 10.01 22.56 -11.13
C LYS A 66 11.40 22.33 -10.55
N ASP A 67 11.52 22.37 -9.22
CA ASP A 67 12.80 22.22 -8.53
C ASP A 67 13.47 20.86 -8.80
N PHE A 68 12.68 19.80 -9.04
CA PHE A 68 13.21 18.49 -9.36
C PHE A 68 13.36 18.22 -10.87
N MET A 69 12.68 19.00 -11.71
CA MET A 69 12.50 18.67 -13.14
C MET A 69 13.07 19.71 -14.10
N SER A 70 13.40 20.93 -13.65
CA SER A 70 13.87 22.01 -14.53
C SER A 70 15.38 22.21 -14.43
N GLU A 71 16.00 22.59 -15.55
CA GLU A 71 17.37 23.11 -15.53
C GLU A 71 17.48 24.29 -14.56
N GLY A 72 18.53 24.26 -13.76
CA GLY A 72 18.78 25.26 -12.70
C GLY A 72 17.97 25.06 -11.41
N GLY A 73 17.08 24.07 -11.36
CA GLY A 73 16.42 23.64 -10.11
C GLY A 73 17.34 22.80 -9.21
N PHE A 74 16.85 22.47 -8.02
CA PHE A 74 17.50 21.62 -7.03
C PHE A 74 18.03 20.30 -7.61
N GLY A 75 17.21 19.57 -8.38
CA GLY A 75 17.62 18.31 -9.00
C GLY A 75 18.84 18.46 -9.91
N HIS A 76 18.86 19.52 -10.72
CA HIS A 76 19.99 19.83 -11.60
C HIS A 76 21.22 20.30 -10.82
N ALA A 77 21.03 21.11 -9.77
CA ALA A 77 22.13 21.59 -8.92
C ALA A 77 22.89 20.45 -8.21
N LEU A 78 22.22 19.32 -7.96
CA LEU A 78 22.85 18.10 -7.44
C LEU A 78 23.61 17.29 -8.51
N GLY A 79 23.61 17.75 -9.77
CA GLY A 79 24.28 17.07 -10.89
C GLY A 79 23.44 15.97 -11.56
N ASN A 80 22.14 15.91 -11.30
CA ASN A 80 21.26 14.96 -11.97
C ASN A 80 20.91 15.44 -13.38
N ASP A 81 20.76 14.47 -14.30
CA ASP A 81 20.10 14.71 -15.58
C ASP A 81 18.57 14.73 -15.38
N VAL A 82 18.03 15.94 -15.24
CA VAL A 82 16.60 16.18 -14.98
C VAL A 82 15.72 16.04 -16.22
N THR A 83 16.30 16.01 -17.43
CA THR A 83 15.56 15.96 -18.70
C THR A 83 14.69 14.71 -18.78
N LYS A 84 15.17 13.57 -18.27
CA LYS A 84 14.43 12.31 -18.18
C LYS A 84 13.12 12.44 -17.42
N LEU A 85 13.08 13.23 -16.35
CA LEU A 85 11.85 13.44 -15.58
C LEU A 85 10.85 14.27 -16.38
N SER A 86 11.31 15.34 -17.03
CA SER A 86 10.46 16.21 -17.84
C SER A 86 9.98 15.58 -19.15
N GLU A 87 10.79 14.75 -19.78
CA GLU A 87 10.51 14.20 -21.12
C GLU A 87 9.84 12.81 -21.04
N GLU A 88 10.28 11.95 -20.13
CA GLU A 88 9.77 10.57 -20.07
C GLU A 88 8.62 10.41 -19.07
N CYS A 89 8.68 11.07 -17.92
CA CYS A 89 7.70 10.87 -16.84
C CYS A 89 6.51 11.83 -16.93
N LEU A 90 6.75 13.11 -17.22
CA LEU A 90 5.70 14.14 -17.22
C LEU A 90 4.54 13.85 -18.19
N PRO A 91 4.77 13.40 -19.45
CA PRO A 91 3.67 13.12 -20.37
C PRO A 91 2.75 12.02 -19.86
N GLY A 92 3.31 10.94 -19.28
CA GLY A 92 2.52 9.87 -18.68
C GLY A 92 1.68 10.36 -17.49
N ALA A 93 2.26 11.20 -16.64
CA ALA A 93 1.54 11.81 -15.51
C ALA A 93 0.40 12.73 -15.97
N GLN A 94 0.59 13.49 -17.06
CA GLN A 94 -0.45 14.32 -17.65
C GLN A 94 -1.63 13.50 -18.15
N VAL A 95 -1.37 12.37 -18.83
CA VAL A 95 -2.41 11.44 -19.30
C VAL A 95 -3.19 10.86 -18.11
N LEU A 96 -2.50 10.41 -17.06
CA LEU A 96 -3.13 9.88 -15.85
C LEU A 96 -3.99 10.93 -15.14
N LEU A 97 -3.49 12.16 -15.00
CA LEU A 97 -4.22 13.25 -14.36
C LEU A 97 -5.47 13.65 -15.15
N ALA A 98 -5.39 13.68 -16.49
CA ALA A 98 -6.53 13.94 -17.35
C ALA A 98 -7.60 12.86 -17.19
N ALA A 99 -7.21 11.58 -17.25
CA ALA A 99 -8.12 10.45 -17.06
C ALA A 99 -8.77 10.47 -15.66
N ALA A 100 -8.00 10.76 -14.61
CA ALA A 100 -8.51 10.86 -13.24
C ALA A 100 -9.56 11.98 -13.11
N ARG A 101 -9.33 13.14 -13.74
CA ARG A 101 -10.29 14.26 -13.77
C ARG A 101 -11.57 13.88 -14.52
N GLU A 102 -11.46 13.24 -15.66
CA GLU A 102 -12.62 12.76 -16.44
C GLU A 102 -13.49 11.79 -15.63
N LYS A 103 -12.84 10.86 -14.91
CA LYS A 103 -13.51 9.87 -14.05
C LYS A 103 -13.91 10.42 -12.68
N LYS A 104 -13.62 11.70 -12.38
CA LYS A 104 -13.92 12.37 -11.11
C LYS A 104 -13.31 11.63 -9.91
N LEU A 105 -12.05 11.23 -10.04
CA LEU A 105 -11.23 10.64 -8.96
C LEU A 105 -10.58 11.71 -8.06
N LEU A 106 -11.27 12.85 -7.88
CA LEU A 106 -10.80 14.01 -7.12
C LEU A 106 -11.77 14.34 -5.99
#